data_AF-A0AAV0D286-F1
#
_entry.id   AF-A0AAV0D286-F1
#
_cell.length_a   1.000
_cell.length_b   1.000
_cell.length_c   1.000
_cell.angle_alpha   90.00
_cell.angle_beta   90.00
_cell.angle_gamma   90.00
#
_symmetry.space_group_name_H-M   'P 1'
#
loop_
_entity.id
_entity.type
_entity.pdbx_description
1 polymer ?
#
loop_
_entity_poly.entity_id
_entity_poly.type
_entity_poly.pdbx_seq_one_letter_code
_entity_poly.pdbx_strand_id
1 'polypeptide(L)'
;MHRHISKGSWTFSDQDHGWQVSDCTAEGLRCCLIFSTMCPQRFGKHLELERLYDAVNILLSLQRKNGGLAAWEPTGAPEWLEMLNPTEFLADIVIEYE
;
A
#
# COMPACT_ATOMS: atom_id res chain seq x y z
N MET A 1 11.20 16.03 -1.71
CA MET A 1 10.50 14.98 -0.93
C MET A 1 9.62 14.24 -1.93
N HIS A 2 9.97 13.02 -2.29
CA HIS A 2 9.34 12.28 -3.40
C HIS A 2 8.45 11.12 -2.93
N ARG A 3 8.15 11.05 -1.62
CA ARG A 3 7.38 9.96 -1.03
C ARG A 3 5.89 10.18 -1.25
N HIS A 4 5.20 9.11 -1.59
CA HIS A 4 3.74 9.09 -1.52
C HIS A 4 3.23 9.18 -0.07
N ILE A 5 1.96 9.52 0.10
CA ILE A 5 1.32 9.55 1.42
C ILE A 5 1.38 8.16 2.09
N SER A 6 1.56 8.12 3.41
CA SER A 6 1.71 6.85 4.15
C SER A 6 0.88 6.74 5.43
N LYS A 7 0.16 7.80 5.82
CA LYS A 7 -0.70 7.77 7.02
C LYS A 7 -1.79 6.71 6.86
N GLY A 8 -1.86 5.77 7.79
CA GLY A 8 -2.85 4.68 7.78
C GLY A 8 -2.41 3.43 7.02
N SER A 9 -1.19 3.42 6.46
CA SER A 9 -0.64 2.26 5.76
C SER A 9 0.02 1.24 6.70
N TRP A 10 0.23 0.05 6.14
CA TRP A 10 1.16 -0.95 6.68
C TRP A 10 2.38 -1.04 5.75
N THR A 11 3.53 -1.28 6.36
CA THR A 11 4.76 -1.62 5.66
C THR A 11 4.84 -3.14 5.49
N PHE A 12 5.76 -3.61 4.65
CA PHE A 12 6.05 -5.04 4.53
C PHE A 12 6.73 -5.62 5.78
N SER A 13 7.52 -4.82 6.50
CA SER A 13 8.34 -5.26 7.62
C SER A 13 7.76 -4.81 8.97
N ASP A 14 8.20 -3.64 9.44
CA ASP A 14 7.84 -3.06 10.73
C ASP A 14 7.47 -1.58 10.59
N GLN A 15 6.94 -1.01 11.67
CA GLN A 15 6.44 0.35 11.68
C GLN A 15 7.53 1.39 11.44
N ASP A 16 8.77 1.15 11.91
CA ASP A 16 9.87 2.12 11.82
C ASP A 16 10.43 2.22 10.40
N HIS A 17 10.29 1.16 9.59
CA HIS A 17 10.61 1.21 8.16
C HIS A 17 9.82 2.32 7.44
N GLY A 18 8.56 2.57 7.84
CA GLY A 18 7.74 3.67 7.34
C GLY A 18 7.44 3.67 5.83
N TRP A 19 7.80 2.60 5.10
CA TRP A 19 7.52 2.44 3.68
C TRP A 19 6.21 1.71 3.45
N GLN A 20 5.17 2.50 3.16
CA GLN A 20 3.83 2.02 2.85
C GLN A 20 3.84 1.04 1.67
N VAL A 21 3.05 -0.02 1.73
CA VAL A 21 2.83 -0.91 0.58
C VAL A 21 1.33 -1.21 0.45
N SER A 22 0.81 -1.17 -0.77
CA SER A 22 -0.62 -1.32 -1.05
C SER A 22 -1.18 -2.67 -0.60
N ASP A 23 -0.51 -3.77 -0.95
CA ASP A 23 -0.93 -5.13 -0.62
C ASP A 23 -0.89 -5.39 0.90
N CYS A 24 0.16 -4.95 1.58
CA CYS A 24 0.32 -5.06 3.02
C CYS A 24 -0.75 -4.23 3.74
N THR A 25 -1.05 -3.04 3.22
CA THR A 25 -2.13 -2.19 3.73
C THR A 25 -3.49 -2.84 3.54
N ALA A 26 -3.74 -3.46 2.38
CA ALA A 26 -4.98 -4.16 2.09
C ALA A 26 -5.19 -5.38 3.02
N GLU A 27 -4.15 -6.20 3.21
CA GLU A 27 -4.21 -7.36 4.11
C GLU A 27 -4.33 -6.95 5.58
N GLY A 28 -3.60 -5.90 6.00
CA GLY A 28 -3.73 -5.31 7.33
C GLY A 28 -5.15 -4.79 7.60
N LEU A 29 -5.71 -4.03 6.66
CA LEU A 29 -7.08 -3.55 6.71
C LEU A 29 -8.09 -4.70 6.78
N ARG A 30 -7.93 -5.72 5.92
CA ARG A 30 -8.78 -6.91 5.91
C ARG A 30 -8.75 -7.64 7.26
N CYS A 31 -7.58 -7.81 7.86
CA CYS A 31 -7.44 -8.39 9.19
C CYS A 31 -8.20 -7.56 10.23
N CYS A 32 -8.03 -6.24 10.24
CA CYS A 32 -8.76 -5.35 11.15
C CYS A 32 -10.28 -5.46 11.00
N LEU A 33 -10.77 -5.54 9.75
CA LEU A 33 -12.20 -5.72 9.47
C LEU A 33 -12.71 -7.06 10.00
N ILE A 34 -11.98 -8.15 9.77
CA ILE A 34 -12.34 -9.47 10.33
C ILE A 34 -12.39 -9.42 11.86
N PHE A 35 -11.37 -8.86 12.51
CA PHE A 35 -11.36 -8.74 13.97
C PHE A 35 -12.48 -7.84 14.52
N SER A 36 -12.95 -6.86 13.75
CA SER A 36 -14.10 -6.02 14.15
C SER A 36 -15.42 -6.79 14.23
N THR A 37 -15.51 -7.97 13.62
CA THR A 37 -16.69 -8.85 13.72
C THR A 37 -16.62 -9.80 14.91
N MET A 38 -15.49 -9.85 15.62
CA MET A 38 -15.26 -10.76 16.74
C MET A 38 -15.56 -10.09 18.09
N CYS A 39 -15.76 -10.90 19.13
CA CYS A 39 -16.11 -10.44 20.47
C CYS A 39 -15.00 -9.56 21.10
N PRO A 40 -15.25 -8.26 21.41
CA PRO A 40 -14.22 -7.37 21.95
C PRO A 40 -13.68 -7.81 23.32
N GLN A 41 -14.49 -8.50 24.13
CA GLN A 41 -14.08 -9.00 25.45
C GLN A 41 -12.92 -10.01 25.35
N ARG A 42 -12.80 -10.73 24.23
CA ARG A 42 -11.74 -11.72 24.00
C ARG A 42 -10.56 -11.18 23.20
N PHE A 43 -10.82 -10.25 22.27
CA PHE A 43 -9.83 -9.78 21.29
C PHE A 43 -9.39 -8.34 21.50
N GLY A 44 -9.90 -7.66 22.53
CA GLY A 44 -9.57 -6.29 22.85
C GLY A 44 -10.42 -5.26 22.09
N LYS A 45 -10.04 -3.99 22.23
CA LYS A 45 -10.72 -2.87 21.57
C LYS A 45 -10.48 -2.95 20.06
N HIS A 46 -11.56 -2.79 19.28
CA HIS A 46 -11.46 -2.63 17.84
C HIS A 46 -10.71 -1.35 17.45
N LEU A 47 -10.19 -1.32 16.23
CA LEU A 47 -9.56 -0.15 15.67
C LEU A 47 -10.59 0.98 15.50
N GLU A 48 -10.17 2.22 15.76
CA GLU A 48 -10.99 3.41 15.49
C GLU A 48 -11.35 3.49 14.00
N LEU A 49 -12.57 3.91 13.70
CA LEU A 49 -13.10 3.96 12.34
C LEU A 49 -12.28 4.89 11.44
N GLU A 50 -11.79 6.00 11.99
CA GLU A 50 -10.95 6.97 11.29
C GLU A 50 -9.65 6.34 10.78
N ARG A 51 -9.08 5.38 11.51
CA ARG A 51 -7.86 4.67 11.09
C ARG A 51 -8.13 3.70 9.95
N LEU A 52 -9.33 3.10 9.91
CA LEU A 52 -9.76 2.28 8.78
C LEU A 52 -9.94 3.15 7.53
N TYR A 53 -10.49 4.35 7.67
CA TYR A 53 -10.61 5.29 6.57
C TYR A 53 -9.25 5.81 6.09
N ASP A 54 -8.31 6.08 6.99
CA ASP A 54 -6.94 6.43 6.58
C ASP A 54 -6.32 5.32 5.70
N ALA A 55 -6.51 4.04 6.05
CA ALA A 55 -6.02 2.91 5.24
C ALA A 55 -6.71 2.84 3.86
N VAL A 56 -8.03 3.02 3.81
CA VAL A 56 -8.79 3.07 2.55
C VAL A 56 -8.32 4.23 1.66
N ASN A 57 -8.04 5.39 2.24
CA ASN A 57 -7.53 6.55 1.50
C ASN A 57 -6.19 6.25 0.82
N ILE A 58 -5.28 5.53 1.48
CA ILE A 58 -4.02 5.09 0.86
C ILE A 58 -4.31 4.20 -0.35
N LEU A 59 -5.13 3.16 -0.20
CA LEU A 59 -5.43 2.22 -1.29
C LEU A 59 -6.07 2.94 -2.49
N LEU A 60 -7.04 3.81 -2.26
CA LEU A 60 -7.70 4.58 -3.32
C LEU A 60 -6.75 5.57 -3.99
N SER A 61 -5.76 6.11 -3.26
CA SER A 61 -4.76 7.02 -3.83
C SER A 61 -3.77 6.33 -4.77
N LEU A 62 -3.61 5.00 -4.65
CA LEU A 62 -2.72 4.17 -5.48
C LEU A 62 -3.45 3.54 -6.67
N GLN A 63 -4.80 3.58 -6.68
CA GLN A 63 -5.60 2.97 -7.73
C GLN A 63 -5.54 3.77 -9.03
N ARG A 64 -5.36 3.05 -10.13
CA ARG A 64 -5.30 3.61 -11.47
C ARG A 64 -6.63 3.51 -12.19
N LYS A 65 -6.76 4.23 -13.31
CA LYS A 65 -8.02 4.32 -14.07
C LYS A 65 -8.52 2.97 -14.62
N ASN A 66 -7.60 2.03 -14.84
CA ASN A 66 -7.92 0.66 -15.25
C ASN A 66 -8.25 -0.26 -14.06
N GLY A 67 -8.18 0.24 -12.83
CA GLY A 67 -8.44 -0.51 -11.61
C GLY A 67 -7.22 -1.18 -10.96
N GLY A 68 -6.06 -1.18 -11.60
CA GLY A 68 -4.80 -1.70 -11.04
C GLY A 68 -4.31 -0.86 -9.85
N LEU A 69 -3.49 -1.47 -8.99
CA LEU A 69 -2.88 -0.82 -7.83
C LEU A 69 -1.39 -1.11 -7.82
N ALA A 70 -0.60 -0.04 -7.79
CA ALA A 70 0.84 -0.11 -7.61
C ALA A 70 1.24 -0.61 -6.21
N ALA A 71 2.49 -1.05 -6.04
CA ALA A 71 2.98 -1.46 -4.73
C ALA A 71 3.24 -0.25 -3.82
N TRP A 72 4.08 0.71 -4.25
CA TRP A 72 4.55 1.79 -3.37
C TRP A 72 4.09 3.20 -3.75
N GLU A 73 3.94 3.52 -5.02
CA GLU A 73 3.64 4.89 -5.46
C GLU A 73 2.66 4.89 -6.64
N PRO A 74 1.90 5.97 -6.88
CA PRO A 74 1.08 6.03 -8.08
C PRO A 74 1.95 5.85 -9.33
N THR A 75 1.64 4.85 -10.14
CA THR A 75 2.28 4.68 -11.45
C THR A 75 2.02 5.91 -12.33
N GLY A 76 2.73 6.07 -13.44
CA GLY A 76 2.54 7.24 -14.33
C GLY A 76 3.74 7.60 -15.19
N ALA A 77 4.90 7.04 -14.86
CA ALA A 77 6.07 7.13 -15.70
C ALA A 77 5.83 6.38 -17.03
N PRO A 78 6.31 6.91 -18.17
CA PRO A 78 6.20 6.23 -19.46
C PRO A 78 6.98 4.91 -19.52
N GLU A 79 6.39 3.86 -20.11
CA GLU A 79 7.00 2.54 -20.28
C GLU A 79 8.37 2.57 -20.99
N TRP A 80 8.58 3.50 -21.92
CA TRP A 80 9.86 3.59 -22.65
C TRP A 80 11.05 3.88 -21.75
N LEU A 81 10.84 4.39 -20.53
CA LEU A 81 11.92 4.60 -19.56
C LEU A 81 12.62 3.30 -19.18
N GLU A 82 11.96 2.15 -19.29
CA GLU A 82 12.60 0.85 -19.08
C GLU A 82 13.73 0.56 -20.07
N MET A 83 13.75 1.22 -21.24
CA MET A 83 14.90 1.15 -22.15
C MET A 83 16.19 1.70 -21.53
N LEU A 84 16.07 2.48 -20.45
CA LEU A 84 17.20 3.04 -19.71
C LEU A 84 17.67 2.12 -18.57
N ASN A 85 17.06 0.95 -18.36
CA ASN A 85 17.47 0.02 -17.33
C ASN A 85 18.92 -0.46 -17.58
N PRO A 86 19.89 -0.08 -16.73
CA PRO A 86 21.28 -0.50 -16.91
C PRO A 86 21.56 -1.85 -16.24
N THR A 87 20.60 -2.43 -15.51
CA THR A 87 20.79 -3.64 -14.72
C THR A 87 20.58 -4.87 -15.60
N GLU A 88 21.62 -5.70 -15.78
CA GLU A 88 21.55 -6.80 -16.75
C GLU A 88 20.76 -8.02 -16.26
N PHE A 89 20.47 -8.12 -14.95
CA PHE A 89 19.89 -9.30 -14.33
C PHE A 89 18.51 -9.08 -13.69
N LEU A 90 17.94 -7.88 -13.81
CA LEU A 90 16.60 -7.54 -13.35
C LEU A 90 15.84 -6.81 -14.47
N ALA A 91 14.55 -7.13 -14.62
CA ALA A 91 13.64 -6.48 -15.55
C ALA A 91 12.58 -5.69 -14.76
N ASP A 92 11.97 -4.68 -15.40
CA ASP A 92 10.81 -3.95 -14.87
C ASP A 92 11.09 -3.25 -13.53
N ILE A 93 12.16 -2.45 -13.50
CA ILE A 93 12.65 -1.81 -12.26
C ILE A 93 12.77 -0.29 -12.35
N VAL A 94 12.58 0.30 -13.54
CA VAL A 94 12.80 1.74 -13.75
C VAL A 94 11.56 2.52 -13.37
N ILE A 95 10.38 1.95 -13.62
CA ILE A 95 9.10 2.55 -13.27
C ILE A 95 8.34 1.67 -12.26
N GLU A 96 7.38 2.29 -11.58
CA GLU A 96 6.41 1.56 -10.79
C GLU A 96 5.33 0.97 -11.71
N TYR A 97 5.02 -0.31 -11.48
CA TYR A 97 3.99 -1.07 -12.20
C TYR A 97 2.76 -1.30 -11.32
N GLU A 98 1.66 -1.74 -11.93
CA GLU A 98 0.33 -1.97 -11.30
C GLU A 98 -0.25 -3.35 -11.65
#